data_AF-A0A1J5PQS3-F1
#
_entry.id   AF-A0A1J5PQS3-F1
#
_cell.length_a   1.000
_cell.length_b   1.000
_cell.length_c   1.000
_cell.angle_alpha   90.00
_cell.angle_beta   90.00
_cell.angle_gamma   90.00
#
_symmetry.space_group_name_H-M   'P 1'
#
loop_
_entity.id
_entity.type
_entity.pdbx_description
1 polymer ?
#
loop_
_entity_poly.entity_id
_entity_poly.type
_entity_poly.pdbx_seq_one_letter_code
_entity_poly.pdbx_strand_id
1 'polypeptide(L)' 'MDDARKGANARITVDLEAQTVMSSDGHAYSFEVDAFKKHCLLNGLDDIGLTLEKAKDIDTYESKMATLHPWI' A
#
# COMPACT_ATOMS: atom_id res chain seq x y z
N MET A 1 -16.46 -2.53 -23.20
CA MET A 1 -15.00 -2.39 -23.40
C MET A 1 -14.75 -1.47 -24.58
N ASP A 2 -15.24 -0.22 -24.51
CA ASP A 2 -15.10 0.76 -25.60
C ASP A 2 -13.82 1.59 -25.48
N ASP A 3 -13.29 1.75 -24.27
CA ASP A 3 -12.00 2.44 -24.08
C ASP A 3 -10.81 1.70 -24.72
N ALA A 4 -10.82 0.37 -24.72
CA ALA A 4 -9.79 -0.43 -25.38
C ALA A 4 -9.75 -0.19 -26.91
N ARG A 5 -10.83 0.37 -27.49
CA ARG A 5 -10.94 0.68 -28.92
C ARG A 5 -10.48 2.10 -29.27
N LYS A 6 -10.25 2.98 -28.29
CA LYS A 6 -9.79 4.37 -28.51
C LYS A 6 -8.29 4.50 -28.79
N GLY A 7 -7.58 3.39 -28.88
CA GLY A 7 -6.15 3.34 -29.21
C GLY A 7 -5.26 3.85 -28.07
N ALA A 8 -4.01 4.19 -28.39
CA ALA A 8 -2.95 4.52 -27.44
C ALA A 8 -3.19 5.79 -26.59
N ASN A 9 -4.24 6.57 -26.88
CA ASN A 9 -4.55 7.85 -26.22
C ASN A 9 -5.66 7.75 -25.17
N ALA A 10 -6.18 6.56 -24.88
CA ALA A 10 -7.15 6.37 -23.80
C ALA A 10 -6.45 6.63 -22.44
N ARG A 11 -6.83 7.71 -21.75
CA ARG A 11 -6.37 8.03 -20.40
C ARG A 11 -7.29 7.39 -19.37
N ILE A 12 -6.72 6.55 -18.52
CA ILE A 12 -7.40 5.97 -17.36
C ILE A 12 -6.81 6.61 -16.11
N THR A 13 -7.67 7.09 -15.22
CA THR A 13 -7.25 7.59 -13.91
C THR A 13 -7.65 6.56 -12.86
N VAL A 14 -6.71 6.15 -12.02
CA VAL A 14 -6.96 5.20 -10.94
C VAL A 14 -6.76 5.93 -9.62
N ASP A 15 -7.84 6.09 -8.87
CA ASP A 15 -7.82 6.63 -7.51
C ASP A 15 -7.89 5.46 -6.52
N LEU A 16 -6.78 5.23 -5.82
CA LEU A 16 -6.68 4.15 -4.84
C LEU A 16 -7.36 4.52 -3.51
N GLU A 17 -7.41 5.80 -3.15
CA GLU A 17 -8.04 6.26 -1.91
C GLU A 17 -9.55 6.11 -2.00
N ALA A 18 -10.14 6.64 -3.09
CA ALA A 18 -11.55 6.51 -3.42
C ALA A 18 -11.91 5.16 -4.05
N GLN A 19 -10.93 4.28 -4.29
CA GLN A 19 -11.11 2.96 -4.89
C GLN A 19 -11.93 2.99 -6.18
N THR A 20 -11.62 3.97 -7.04
CA THR A 20 -12.36 4.25 -8.26
C THR A 20 -11.43 4.33 -9.46
N VAL A 21 -11.82 3.70 -10.56
CA VAL A 21 -11.17 3.80 -11.87
C VAL A 21 -12.04 4.67 -12.75
N MET A 22 -11.51 5.79 -13.24
CA MET A 22 -12.18 6.69 -14.15
C MET A 22 -11.66 6.49 -15.57
N SER A 23 -12.59 6.19 -16.47
CA SER A 23 -12.37 6.10 -17.92
C SER A 23 -12.18 7.50 -18.53
N SER A 24 -11.61 7.54 -19.74
CA SER A 24 -11.49 8.77 -20.55
C SER A 24 -12.84 9.44 -20.84
N ASP A 25 -13.95 8.69 -20.79
CA ASP A 25 -15.30 9.24 -21.00
C ASP A 25 -15.94 9.79 -19.72
N GLY A 26 -15.24 9.75 -18.59
CA GLY A 26 -15.79 10.16 -17.29
C GLY A 26 -16.64 9.08 -16.61
N HIS A 27 -16.71 7.86 -17.17
CA HIS A 27 -17.31 6.72 -16.46
C HIS A 27 -16.42 6.31 -15.28
N ALA A 28 -17.04 6.18 -14.11
CA ALA A 28 -16.39 5.74 -12.88
C ALA A 28 -16.76 4.28 -12.56
N TYR A 29 -15.75 3.49 -12.19
CA TYR A 29 -15.89 2.10 -11.80
C TYR A 29 -15.29 1.89 -10.41
N SER A 30 -16.08 1.40 -9.46
CA SER A 30 -15.58 1.03 -8.14
C SER A 30 -14.82 -0.30 -8.21
N PHE A 31 -13.73 -0.41 -7.45
CA PHE A 31 -13.04 -1.68 -7.25
C PHE A 31 -12.78 -1.94 -5.77
N GLU A 32 -12.57 -3.21 -5.43
CA GLU A 32 -12.20 -3.59 -4.08
C GLU A 32 -10.73 -4.01 -4.05
N VAL A 33 -10.05 -3.60 -2.98
CA VAL A 33 -8.68 -4.01 -2.68
C VAL A 33 -8.60 -4.31 -1.19
N ASP A 34 -7.79 -5.28 -0.83
CA ASP A 34 -7.52 -5.62 0.56
C ASP A 34 -6.96 -4.40 1.32
N ALA A 35 -7.44 -4.18 2.55
CA ALA A 35 -7.12 -2.99 3.33
C ALA A 35 -5.63 -2.89 3.66
N PHE A 36 -4.96 -4.02 3.89
CA PHE A 36 -3.52 -4.04 4.12
C PHE A 36 -2.76 -3.68 2.85
N LYS A 37 -3.12 -4.27 1.70
CA LYS A 37 -2.52 -3.88 0.40
C LYS A 37 -2.75 -2.42 0.06
N LYS A 38 -3.96 -1.87 0.34
CA LYS A 38 -4.26 -0.45 0.17
C LYS A 38 -3.33 0.41 1.01
N HIS A 39 -3.15 0.06 2.29
CA HIS A 39 -2.26 0.77 3.19
C HIS A 39 -0.81 0.74 2.69
N CYS A 40 -0.30 -0.42 2.26
CA CYS A 40 1.05 -0.53 1.72
C CYS A 40 1.24 0.33 0.47
N LEU A 41 0.29 0.27 -0.48
CA LEU A 41 0.37 1.04 -1.72
C LEU A 41 0.26 2.55 -1.50
N LEU A 42 -0.58 2.99 -0.55
CA LEU A 42 -0.74 4.42 -0.24
C LEU A 42 0.48 5.00 0.48
N ASN A 43 1.10 4.23 1.38
CA ASN A 43 2.25 4.69 2.16
C ASN A 43 3.61 4.34 1.50
N GLY A 44 3.59 3.65 0.36
CA GLY A 44 4.81 3.19 -0.32
C GLY A 44 5.59 2.15 0.48
N LEU A 45 4.91 1.34 1.28
CA LEU A 45 5.52 0.33 2.13
C LEU A 45 5.80 -0.96 1.33
N ASP A 46 7.04 -1.44 1.44
CA ASP A 46 7.45 -2.79 1.07
C ASP A 46 7.66 -3.65 2.33
N ASP A 47 8.11 -4.90 2.16
CA ASP A 47 8.34 -5.81 3.31
C ASP A 47 9.36 -5.24 4.32
N ILE A 48 10.34 -4.47 3.84
CA ILE A 48 11.32 -3.79 4.69
C ILE A 48 10.67 -2.61 5.41
N GLY A 49 9.91 -1.77 4.71
CA GLY A 49 9.17 -0.65 5.27
C GLY A 49 8.20 -1.08 6.36
N LEU A 50 7.46 -2.16 6.13
CA LEU A 50 6.58 -2.79 7.14
C LEU A 50 7.34 -3.26 8.38
N THR A 51 8.57 -3.75 8.20
CA THR A 51 9.44 -4.15 9.30
C THR A 51 9.94 -2.92 10.07
N LEU A 52 10.31 -1.85 9.37
CA LEU A 52 10.78 -0.60 9.96
C LEU A 52 9.70 0.14 10.74
N GLU A 53 8.41 0.00 10.37
CA GLU A 53 7.30 0.51 11.19
C GLU A 53 7.28 -0.09 12.60
N LYS A 54 7.88 -1.27 12.78
CA LYS A 54 8.01 -1.96 14.07
C LYS A 54 9.33 -1.68 14.79
N ALA A 55 10.18 -0.79 14.27
CA ALA A 55 11.51 -0.53 14.84
C ALA A 55 11.46 -0.21 16.33
N LYS A 56 10.50 0.61 16.78
CA LYS A 56 10.34 0.95 18.19
C LYS A 56 9.99 -0.26 19.08
N ASP A 57 9.17 -1.18 18.57
CA ASP A 57 8.82 -2.40 19.29
C ASP A 57 10.02 -3.35 19.37
N ILE A 58 10.80 -3.42 18.28
CA ILE A 58 12.07 -4.15 18.22
C ILE A 58 13.04 -3.57 19.26
N ASP A 59 13.29 -2.26 19.25
CA ASP A 59 14.17 -1.58 20.22
C ASP A 59 13.75 -1.84 21.67
N THR A 60 12.43 -1.80 21.93
CA THR A 60 11.86 -2.05 23.25
C THR A 60 12.09 -3.50 23.69
N TYR A 61 11.92 -4.45 22.77
CA TYR A 61 12.16 -5.86 23.02
C TYR A 61 13.65 -6.14 23.27
N GLU A 62 14.54 -5.60 22.44
CA GLU A 62 15.99 -5.77 22.54
C GLU A 62 16.54 -5.18 23.83
N SER A 63 16.08 -3.99 24.23
CA SER A 63 16.47 -3.36 25.51
C SER A 63 16.08 -4.22 26.73
N LYS A 64 14.90 -4.84 26.69
CA LYS A 64 14.45 -5.78 27.74
C LYS A 64 15.30 -7.04 27.75
N MET A 65 15.60 -7.59 26.57
CA MET A 65 16.43 -8.79 26.42
C MET A 65 17.85 -8.57 26.94
N ALA A 66 18.48 -7.43 26.64
CA ALA A 66 19.80 -7.07 27.15
C ALA A 66 19.85 -7.04 28.69
N THR A 67 18.73 -6.69 29.33
CA THR A 67 18.61 -6.68 30.80
C THR A 67 18.36 -8.09 31.36
N LEU A 68 17.51 -8.90 30.71
CA LEU A 68 17.11 -10.22 31.17
C LEU A 68 18.15 -11.32 30.88
N HIS A 69 18.92 -11.15 29.79
CA HIS A 69 19.91 -12.10 29.30
C HIS A 69 21.23 -11.38 28.99
N PRO A 70 21.98 -10.93 30.02
CA PRO A 70 23.21 -10.15 29.85
C PRO A 70 24.40 -10.93 29.25
N TRP A 71 24.21 -12.20 28.91
CA TRP A 71 25.22 -13.07 28.28
C TRP A 71 25.01 -13.25 26.76
N ILE A 72 23.97 -12.62 26.22
CA ILE A 72 23.78 -12.40 24.78
C ILE A 72 24.35 -11.01 24.46
#